data_AF-A0AB74FJE6-F1
#
_entry.id   AF-A0AB74FJE6-F1
#
_cell.length_a   1.000
_cell.length_b   1.000
_cell.length_c   1.000
_cell.angle_alpha   90.00
_cell.angle_beta   90.00
_cell.angle_gamma   90.00
#
_symmetry.space_group_name_H-M   'P 1'
#
loop_
_entity.id
_entity.type
_entity.pdbx_description
1 polymer ?
#
loop_
_entity_poly.entity_id
_entity_poly.type
_entity_poly.pdbx_seq_one_letter_code
_entity_poly.pdbx_strand_id
1 'polypeptide(L)'
;MAFPRGLGAFGRKVIRHGWLVVVIAVVASLASVSVMKVRALSAPSGPVVSPKGAPKLPSFAPKHVVYMVFGESAGTGTLTYLDVDSRPHRVDFTTLPWTHEEVTTRTSMLANLMAQSTGDELGCRIIVNGEVRDEQVQSREQGSVACKVKSA
;
A
#
# COMPACT_ATOMS: atom_id res chain seq x y z
N MET A 1 -12.86 19.60 -45.35
CA MET A 1 -13.27 18.77 -44.20
C MET A 1 -14.35 17.82 -44.68
N ALA A 2 -14.03 16.53 -44.72
CA ALA A 2 -14.86 15.48 -45.31
C ALA A 2 -15.92 14.99 -44.32
N PHE A 3 -17.19 15.14 -44.68
CA PHE A 3 -18.30 14.44 -44.03
C PHE A 3 -18.31 12.99 -44.55
N PRO A 4 -18.24 11.95 -43.68
CA PRO A 4 -18.23 10.59 -44.14
C PRO A 4 -19.61 10.18 -44.65
N ARG A 5 -19.66 9.89 -45.95
CA ARG A 5 -20.74 9.17 -46.63
C ARG A 5 -20.80 7.74 -46.09
N GLY A 6 -21.62 7.50 -45.07
CA GLY A 6 -21.75 6.18 -44.43
C GLY A 6 -23.16 5.62 -44.30
N LEU A 7 -24.22 6.38 -44.62
CA LEU A 7 -25.60 5.97 -44.33
C LEU A 7 -26.20 4.96 -45.33
N GLY A 8 -25.62 4.82 -46.53
CA GLY A 8 -26.26 4.08 -47.63
C GLY A 8 -26.01 2.56 -47.67
N ALA A 9 -24.92 2.07 -47.06
CA ALA A 9 -24.55 0.65 -47.13
C ALA A 9 -25.18 -0.20 -46.02
N PHE A 10 -25.51 0.41 -44.87
CA PHE A 10 -26.18 -0.27 -43.76
C PHE A 10 -27.62 -0.64 -44.10
N GLY A 11 -28.36 0.22 -44.81
CA GLY A 11 -29.79 0.04 -45.10
C GLY A 11 -30.15 -1.23 -45.88
N ARG A 12 -29.29 -1.71 -46.81
CA ARG A 12 -29.57 -2.94 -47.58
C ARG A 12 -29.17 -4.23 -46.87
N LYS A 13 -28.19 -4.19 -45.95
CA LYS A 13 -27.81 -5.36 -45.13
C LYS A 13 -28.79 -5.59 -43.97
N VAL A 14 -29.42 -4.51 -43.51
CA VAL A 14 -30.49 -4.46 -42.49
C VAL A 14 -31.74 -5.24 -42.94
N ILE A 15 -32.11 -5.20 -44.22
CA ILE A 15 -33.34 -5.87 -44.71
C ILE A 15 -33.17 -7.41 -44.76
N ARG A 16 -31.96 -7.92 -45.06
CA ARG A 16 -31.69 -9.38 -45.06
C ARG A 16 -31.39 -9.95 -43.66
N HIS A 17 -31.08 -9.08 -42.69
CA HIS A 17 -30.87 -9.43 -41.28
C HIS A 17 -31.84 -8.67 -40.36
N GLY A 18 -33.09 -8.48 -40.82
CA GLY A 18 -34.10 -7.72 -40.08
C GLY A 18 -34.29 -8.23 -38.65
N TRP A 19 -34.21 -9.56 -38.46
CA TRP A 19 -34.20 -10.19 -37.14
C TRP A 19 -33.09 -9.62 -36.24
N LEU A 20 -31.85 -9.55 -36.75
CA LEU A 20 -30.69 -9.13 -35.99
C LEU A 20 -30.83 -7.68 -35.52
N VAL A 21 -31.36 -6.80 -36.37
CA VAL A 21 -31.64 -5.40 -36.01
C VAL A 21 -32.74 -5.30 -34.96
N VAL A 22 -33.80 -6.09 -35.06
CA VAL A 22 -34.86 -6.17 -34.06
C VAL A 22 -34.30 -6.64 -32.71
N VAL A 23 -33.46 -7.68 -32.70
CA VAL A 23 -32.83 -8.18 -31.46
C VAL A 23 -31.94 -7.12 -30.82
N ILE A 24 -31.12 -6.43 -31.60
CA ILE A 24 -30.28 -5.33 -31.07
C ILE A 24 -31.16 -4.23 -30.45
N ALA A 25 -32.24 -3.83 -31.13
CA ALA A 25 -33.15 -2.81 -30.63
C ALA A 25 -33.82 -3.23 -29.31
N VAL A 26 -34.26 -4.49 -29.20
CA VAL A 26 -34.85 -5.04 -27.98
C VAL A 26 -33.84 -5.03 -26.84
N VAL A 27 -32.62 -5.55 -27.05
CA VAL A 27 -31.58 -5.59 -26.01
C VAL A 27 -31.19 -4.18 -25.57
N ALA A 28 -31.02 -3.24 -26.50
CA ALA A 28 -30.69 -1.86 -26.20
C ALA A 28 -31.79 -1.17 -25.37
N SER A 29 -33.06 -1.45 -25.68
CA SER A 29 -34.20 -0.91 -24.91
C SER A 29 -34.23 -1.45 -23.48
N LEU A 30 -34.02 -2.76 -23.28
CA LEU A 30 -33.99 -3.40 -21.97
C LEU A 30 -32.83 -2.88 -21.11
N ALA A 31 -31.64 -2.74 -21.69
CA ALA A 31 -30.47 -2.18 -21.00
C ALA A 31 -30.72 -0.73 -20.57
N SER A 32 -31.29 0.08 -21.45
CA SER A 32 -31.61 1.49 -21.16
C SER A 32 -32.61 1.61 -20.01
N VAL A 33 -33.69 0.81 -20.02
CA VAL A 33 -34.70 0.80 -18.94
C VAL A 33 -34.08 0.36 -17.61
N SER A 34 -33.23 -0.67 -17.63
CA SER A 34 -32.54 -1.18 -16.44
C SER A 34 -31.67 -0.09 -15.79
N VAL A 35 -30.88 0.61 -16.60
CA VAL A 35 -30.04 1.73 -16.12
C VAL A 35 -30.88 2.86 -15.56
N MET A 36 -32.00 3.22 -16.21
CA MET A 36 -32.90 4.26 -15.71
C MET A 36 -33.50 3.90 -14.34
N LYS A 37 -33.92 2.64 -14.16
CA LYS A 37 -34.47 2.15 -12.88
C LYS A 37 -33.43 2.19 -11.77
N VAL A 38 -32.20 1.74 -12.04
CA VAL A 38 -31.10 1.81 -11.05
C VAL A 38 -30.80 3.25 -10.69
N ARG A 39 -30.66 4.15 -11.67
CA ARG A 39 -30.41 5.59 -11.41
C ARG A 39 -31.54 6.24 -10.62
N ALA A 40 -32.79 5.89 -10.90
CA ALA A 40 -33.94 6.42 -10.18
C ALA A 40 -33.98 5.96 -8.71
N LEU A 41 -33.55 4.72 -8.42
CA LEU A 41 -33.46 4.18 -7.06
C LEU A 41 -32.22 4.67 -6.30
N SER A 42 -31.11 4.92 -7.00
CA SER A 42 -29.87 5.40 -6.40
C SER A 42 -29.81 6.92 -6.27
N ALA A 43 -30.76 7.66 -6.85
CA ALA A 43 -30.85 9.10 -6.67
C ALA A 43 -31.18 9.39 -5.19
N PRO A 44 -30.30 10.09 -4.46
CA PRO A 44 -30.58 10.45 -3.08
C PRO A 44 -31.80 11.36 -3.02
N SER A 45 -32.77 11.02 -2.17
CA SER A 45 -33.96 11.84 -1.90
C SER A 45 -33.60 13.06 -1.05
N GLY A 46 -32.86 14.01 -1.61
CA GLY A 46 -32.52 15.27 -0.96
C GLY A 46 -31.07 15.70 -1.12
N PRO A 47 -30.73 16.92 -0.69
CA PRO A 47 -29.34 17.37 -0.65
C PRO A 47 -28.53 16.38 0.19
N VAL A 48 -27.38 15.96 -0.35
CA VAL A 48 -26.43 15.11 0.37
C VAL A 48 -25.88 15.95 1.52
N VAL A 49 -26.53 15.88 2.68
CA VAL A 49 -26.05 16.51 3.90
C VAL A 49 -24.87 15.67 4.34
N SER A 50 -23.65 16.06 3.96
CA SER A 50 -22.46 15.61 4.68
C SER A 50 -22.67 15.96 6.15
N PRO A 51 -22.70 14.97 7.07
CA PRO A 51 -22.79 15.29 8.49
C PRO A 51 -21.65 16.25 8.82
N LYS A 52 -21.99 17.45 9.32
CA LYS A 52 -21.00 18.33 9.93
C LYS A 52 -20.38 17.53 11.08
N GLY A 53 -19.17 17.04 10.87
CA GLY A 53 -18.51 16.13 11.80
C GLY A 53 -18.48 14.66 11.38
N ALA A 54 -18.32 14.36 10.08
CA ALA A 54 -17.69 13.09 9.70
C ALA A 54 -16.47 12.89 10.63
N PRO A 55 -16.36 11.74 11.34
CA PRO A 55 -15.19 11.49 12.17
C PRO A 55 -13.98 11.74 11.29
N LYS A 56 -13.07 12.62 11.75
CA LYS A 56 -11.77 12.77 11.09
C LYS A 56 -11.28 11.34 10.88
N LEU A 57 -11.14 10.92 9.61
CA LEU A 57 -10.55 9.63 9.29
C LEU A 57 -9.31 9.50 10.19
N PRO A 58 -9.12 8.37 10.90
CA PRO A 58 -7.96 8.21 11.75
C PRO A 58 -6.74 8.60 10.93
N SER A 59 -6.03 9.57 11.47
CA SER A 59 -5.04 10.38 10.77
C SER A 59 -4.17 9.50 9.89
N PHE A 60 -3.99 9.90 8.63
CA PHE A 60 -2.78 9.56 7.87
C PHE A 60 -1.57 10.27 8.52
N ALA A 61 -1.45 10.17 9.84
CA ALA A 61 -0.31 10.68 10.56
C ALA A 61 0.89 9.88 10.07
N PRO A 62 1.97 10.56 9.68
CA PRO A 62 3.21 9.87 9.37
C PRO A 62 3.59 8.97 10.54
N LYS A 63 3.84 7.70 10.25
CA LYS A 63 4.41 6.73 11.19
C LYS A 63 5.92 6.95 11.24
N HIS A 64 6.47 6.99 12.45
CA HIS A 64 7.90 7.10 12.70
C HIS A 64 8.45 5.73 13.06
N VAL A 65 9.41 5.25 12.29
CA VAL A 65 10.06 3.95 12.47
C VAL A 65 11.50 4.20 12.84
N VAL A 66 11.93 3.71 14.00
CA VAL A 66 13.31 3.81 14.45
C VAL A 66 13.91 2.42 14.52
N TYR A 67 14.93 2.21 13.70
CA TYR A 67 15.80 1.04 13.72
C TYR A 67 16.97 1.31 14.66
N MET A 68 17.21 0.41 15.62
CA MET A 68 18.29 0.55 16.59
C MET A 68 19.06 -0.76 16.73
N VAL A 69 20.39 -0.66 16.74
CA VAL A 69 21.31 -1.77 17.06
C VAL A 69 22.18 -1.31 18.22
N PHE A 70 22.29 -2.13 19.26
CA PHE A 70 23.07 -1.84 20.47
C PHE A 70 23.86 -3.07 20.91
N GLY A 71 24.90 -2.88 21.71
CA GLY A 71 25.78 -3.95 22.18
C GLY A 71 26.87 -3.41 23.11
N GLU A 72 27.45 -4.30 23.93
CA GLU A 72 28.39 -3.92 24.99
C GLU A 72 29.80 -3.59 24.46
N SER A 73 30.24 -4.26 23.38
CA SER A 73 31.51 -3.97 22.72
C SER A 73 31.28 -3.17 21.43
N ALA A 74 32.12 -2.15 21.19
CA ALA A 74 32.20 -1.42 19.94
C ALA A 74 32.82 -2.29 18.83
N GLY A 75 32.20 -3.44 18.55
CA GLY A 75 32.58 -4.31 17.47
C GLY A 75 32.23 -3.67 16.13
N THR A 76 33.17 -3.69 15.18
CA THR A 76 32.85 -3.41 13.78
C THR A 76 31.91 -4.48 13.26
N GLY A 77 30.99 -4.10 12.39
CA GLY A 77 30.04 -5.04 11.83
C GLY A 77 29.28 -4.49 10.64
N THR A 78 28.42 -5.34 10.12
CA THR A 78 27.53 -5.00 9.01
C THR A 78 26.10 -5.21 9.46
N LEU A 79 25.25 -4.23 9.19
CA LEU A 79 23.82 -4.35 9.35
C LEU A 79 23.11 -4.21 8.01
N THR A 80 21.93 -4.78 7.92
CA THR A 80 21.03 -4.61 6.80
C THR A 80 19.63 -4.36 7.35
N TYR A 81 19.06 -3.21 6.99
CA TYR A 81 17.69 -2.86 7.35
C TYR A 81 16.83 -2.75 6.10
N LEU A 82 15.52 -2.89 6.27
CA LEU A 82 14.54 -2.75 5.21
C LEU A 82 13.86 -1.38 5.34
N ASP A 83 13.86 -0.57 4.28
CA ASP A 83 13.17 0.73 4.31
C ASP A 83 11.64 0.58 4.28
N VAL A 84 10.94 1.70 4.42
CA VAL A 84 9.48 1.81 4.31
C VAL A 84 8.90 1.37 2.94
N ASP A 85 9.74 1.27 1.91
CA ASP A 85 9.42 0.79 0.56
C ASP A 85 9.85 -0.67 0.33
N SER A 86 10.25 -1.38 1.39
CA SER A 86 10.72 -2.77 1.34
C SER A 86 12.02 -2.99 0.55
N ARG A 87 12.92 -2.01 0.54
CA ARG A 87 14.25 -2.08 -0.08
C ARG A 87 15.34 -2.32 0.98
N PRO A 88 16.22 -3.31 0.77
CA PRO A 88 17.29 -3.58 1.71
C PRO A 88 18.42 -2.55 1.57
N HIS A 89 18.84 -1.99 2.69
CA HIS A 89 19.97 -1.08 2.81
C HIS A 89 21.03 -1.72 3.69
N ARG A 90 22.23 -1.90 3.14
CA ARG A 90 23.38 -2.41 3.88
C ARG A 90 24.24 -1.25 4.35
N VAL A 91 24.60 -1.28 5.63
CA VAL A 91 25.44 -0.27 6.28
C VAL A 91 26.50 -0.99 7.10
N ASP A 92 27.75 -0.56 6.95
CA ASP A 92 28.83 -0.98 7.82
C ASP A 92 28.96 0.02 8.97
N PHE A 93 29.03 -0.47 10.20
CA PHE A 93 29.16 0.35 11.39
C PHE A 93 30.47 0.06 12.09
N THR A 94 31.05 1.10 12.68
CA THR A 94 32.31 1.02 13.44
C THR A 94 32.12 1.26 14.93
N THR A 95 30.95 1.76 15.32
CA THR A 95 30.59 2.10 16.71
C THR A 95 29.13 1.77 16.96
N LEU A 96 28.82 1.33 18.19
CA LEU A 96 27.47 1.15 18.70
C LEU A 96 27.18 2.18 19.82
N PRO A 97 25.91 2.57 20.06
CA PRO A 97 24.71 2.14 19.35
C PRO A 97 24.52 2.84 18.00
N TRP A 98 23.97 2.12 17.02
CA TRP A 98 23.54 2.66 15.73
C TRP A 98 22.02 2.91 15.73
N THR A 99 21.57 4.00 15.11
CA THR A 99 20.14 4.34 15.04
C THR A 99 19.81 4.99 13.69
N HIS A 100 18.66 4.63 13.12
CA HIS A 100 18.13 5.21 11.89
C HIS A 100 16.61 5.41 11.99
N GLU A 101 16.13 6.59 11.62
CA GLU A 101 14.71 6.94 11.64
C GLU A 101 14.18 7.13 10.21
N GLU A 102 13.03 6.52 9.94
CA GLU A 102 12.28 6.69 8.70
C GLU A 102 10.82 7.08 8.99
N VAL A 103 10.24 7.84 8.06
CA VAL A 103 8.89 8.34 8.19
C VAL A 103 8.05 7.88 7.00
N THR A 104 6.88 7.28 7.27
CA THR A 104 5.99 6.78 6.22
C THR A 104 4.53 7.07 6.50
N THR A 105 3.75 7.39 5.46
CA THR A 105 2.29 7.56 5.56
C THR A 105 1.54 6.29 5.17
N ARG A 106 2.25 5.17 4.92
CA ARG A 106 1.64 3.89 4.57
C ARG A 106 0.89 3.31 5.77
N THR A 107 -0.30 2.77 5.50
CA THR A 107 -1.16 2.17 6.53
C THR A 107 -0.65 0.81 7.02
N SER A 108 0.12 0.12 6.18
CA SER A 108 0.81 -1.13 6.47
C SER A 108 2.26 -1.05 5.99
N MET A 109 3.19 -1.44 6.85
CA MET A 109 4.62 -1.51 6.54
C MET A 109 5.25 -2.78 7.14
N LEU A 110 6.34 -3.22 6.52
CA LEU A 110 7.19 -4.30 6.99
C LEU A 110 8.52 -3.70 7.41
N ALA A 111 9.02 -4.11 8.58
CA ALA A 111 10.32 -3.68 9.08
C ALA A 111 11.17 -4.92 9.38
N ASN A 112 12.40 -4.93 8.91
CA ASN A 112 13.35 -6.01 9.18
C ASN A 112 14.73 -5.40 9.38
N LEU A 113 15.41 -5.81 10.44
CA LEU A 113 16.74 -5.33 10.80
C LEU A 113 17.56 -6.55 11.17
N MET A 114 18.65 -6.78 10.44
CA MET A 114 19.62 -7.81 10.74
C MET A 114 20.98 -7.16 10.97
N ALA A 115 21.64 -7.51 12.07
CA ALA A 115 22.98 -7.02 12.37
C ALA A 115 23.91 -8.18 12.69
N GLN A 116 25.14 -8.08 12.22
CA GLN A 116 26.23 -9.01 12.49
C GLN A 116 27.43 -8.20 12.96
N SER A 117 28.02 -8.60 14.09
CA SER A 117 29.20 -7.96 14.65
C SER A 117 30.23 -9.02 15.05
N THR A 118 31.48 -8.58 15.14
CA THR A 118 32.55 -9.39 15.74
C THR A 118 32.52 -9.37 17.27
N GLY A 119 31.65 -8.57 17.89
CA GLY A 119 31.48 -8.49 19.34
C GLY A 119 30.69 -9.66 19.94
N ASP A 120 30.77 -9.79 21.27
CA ASP A 120 30.22 -10.91 22.03
C ASP A 120 28.73 -10.77 22.38
N GLU A 121 28.20 -9.54 22.42
CA GLU A 121 26.78 -9.27 22.68
C GLU A 121 26.22 -8.21 21.72
N LEU A 122 25.11 -8.55 21.07
CA LEU A 122 24.44 -7.70 20.09
C LEU A 122 22.91 -7.77 20.26
N GLY A 123 22.28 -6.61 20.30
CA GLY A 123 20.85 -6.42 20.34
C GLY A 123 20.33 -5.59 19.18
N CYS A 124 19.09 -5.85 18.78
CA CYS A 124 18.33 -5.00 17.89
C CYS A 124 17.00 -4.61 18.52
N ARG A 125 16.51 -3.42 18.16
CA ARG A 125 15.20 -2.92 18.57
C ARG A 125 14.58 -2.14 17.42
N ILE A 126 13.29 -2.39 17.17
CA ILE A 126 12.47 -1.64 16.21
C ILE A 126 11.37 -0.92 16.99
N ILE A 127 11.33 0.41 16.87
CA ILE A 127 10.36 1.26 17.55
C ILE A 127 9.44 1.85 16.48
N VAL A 128 8.13 1.74 16.67
CA VAL A 128 7.13 2.36 15.77
C VAL A 128 6.24 3.28 16.59
N ASN A 129 6.23 4.57 16.25
CA ASN A 129 5.49 5.61 16.99
C ASN A 129 5.80 5.62 18.49
N GLY A 130 7.08 5.41 18.84
CA GLY A 130 7.54 5.38 20.23
C GLY A 130 7.29 4.04 20.96
N GLU A 131 6.62 3.07 20.35
CA GLU A 131 6.36 1.76 20.93
C GLU A 131 7.34 0.71 20.38
N VAL A 132 8.00 -0.04 21.28
CA VAL A 132 8.87 -1.16 20.88
C VAL A 132 8.01 -2.26 20.28
N ARG A 133 8.22 -2.55 18.99
CA ARG A 133 7.49 -3.60 18.26
C ARG A 133 8.21 -4.94 18.28
N ASP A 134 9.53 -4.90 18.27
CA ASP A 134 10.36 -6.09 18.40
C ASP A 134 11.72 -5.70 18.99
N GLU A 135 12.23 -6.56 19.86
CA GLU A 135 13.52 -6.41 20.51
C GLU A 135 14.10 -7.79 20.73
N GLN A 136 15.33 -7.97 20.30
CA GLN A 136 16.07 -9.23 20.42
C GLN A 136 17.48 -8.92 20.89
N VAL A 137 18.00 -9.75 21.78
CA VAL A 137 19.37 -9.65 22.29
C VAL A 137 19.99 -11.04 22.23
N GLN A 138 21.20 -11.13 21.69
CA GLN A 138 21.94 -12.37 21.54
C GLN A 138 23.37 -12.16 22.03
N SER A 139 23.77 -12.98 23.00
CA SER A 139 25.14 -13.02 23.54
C SER A 139 25.81 -14.30 23.03
N ARG A 140 26.63 -14.19 21.99
CA ARG A 140 27.35 -15.31 21.35
C ARG A 140 28.62 -14.77 20.67
N GLU A 141 29.72 -15.51 20.72
CA GLU A 141 30.92 -15.23 19.91
C GLU A 141 30.51 -15.11 18.43
N GLN A 142 30.79 -13.95 17.82
CA GLN A 142 30.31 -13.55 16.48
C GLN A 142 28.78 -13.43 16.41
N GLY A 143 28.25 -12.54 17.25
CA GLY A 143 26.81 -12.32 17.40
C GLY A 143 26.13 -11.88 16.11
N SER A 144 25.05 -12.59 15.76
CA SER A 144 24.08 -12.15 14.76
C SER A 144 22.70 -12.04 15.40
N VAL A 145 21.99 -10.96 15.10
CA VAL A 145 20.67 -10.67 15.65
C VAL A 145 19.74 -10.19 14.53
N ALA A 146 18.45 -10.54 14.63
CA ALA A 146 17.46 -10.15 13.64
C ALA A 146 16.13 -9.77 14.30
N CYS A 147 15.63 -8.58 13.99
CA CYS A 147 14.34 -8.05 14.44
C CYS A 147 13.40 -7.90 13.25
N LYS A 148 12.12 -8.26 13.43
CA LYS A 148 11.12 -8.32 12.35
C LYS A 148 9.75 -7.86 12.82
N VAL A 149 9.13 -6.97 12.05
CA VAL A 149 7.74 -6.52 12.23
C VAL A 149 6.94 -6.88 10.98
N LYS A 150 5.85 -7.63 11.18
CA LYS A 150 4.99 -8.16 10.10
C LYS A 150 3.82 -7.24 9.74
N SER A 151 3.38 -6.40 10.67
CA SER A 151 2.29 -5.43 10.46
C SER A 151 2.32 -4.41 11.59
N ALA A 152 2.64 -3.16 11.26
CA ALA A 152 2.61 -2.03 12.18
C ALA A 152 2.04 -0.79 11.52
#